data_AF-A0A3D5TIX3-F1
#
_entry.id   AF-A0A3D5TIX3-F1
#
_cell.length_a   1.000
_cell.length_b   1.000
_cell.length_c   1.000
_cell.angle_alpha   90.00
_cell.angle_beta   90.00
_cell.angle_gamma   90.00
#
_symmetry.space_group_name_H-M   'P 1'
#
loop_
_entity.id
_entity.type
_entity.pdbx_description
1 polymer ?
#
loop_
_entity_poly.entity_id
_entity_poly.type
_entity_poly.pdbx_seq_one_letter_code
_entity_poly.pdbx_strand_id
1 'polypeptide(L)'
;MNARFKPLLILAGSLCVCLLALVAYACILQFHGWYHGAPEEGIARYAGVRQEDVRICVTQQEEGYLYAIWENAATGETSMTFLERQNALGRSYLRPMGATPLSANGTVFKIYQTGEGDGKPQKSLVIVACDNRSGTLDRCELTYTQRGANGSPYDSTETVSVTGPFLLRAQWLPGDVHCAGVAVDRQGAVAARYGTWTESARLSG
;
A
#
# COMPACT_ATOMS: atom_id res chain seq x y z
N MET A 1 40.41 -38.42 -23.88
CA MET A 1 39.65 -37.37 -23.14
C MET A 1 38.17 -37.64 -23.31
N ASN A 2 37.47 -37.88 -22.19
CA ASN A 2 36.17 -38.57 -22.14
C ASN A 2 35.01 -37.76 -22.74
N ALA A 3 34.25 -38.38 -23.65
CA ALA A 3 33.05 -37.81 -24.30
C ALA A 3 31.96 -37.33 -23.30
N ARG A 4 32.03 -37.76 -22.04
CA ARG A 4 31.13 -37.33 -20.95
C ARG A 4 31.56 -36.02 -20.26
N PHE A 5 32.77 -35.53 -20.48
CA PHE A 5 33.30 -34.35 -19.78
C PHE A 5 32.84 -33.03 -20.41
N LYS A 6 32.71 -32.98 -21.74
CA LYS A 6 32.17 -31.82 -22.48
C LYS A 6 30.71 -31.48 -22.09
N PRO A 7 29.76 -32.43 -22.05
CA PRO A 7 28.39 -32.10 -21.64
C PRO A 7 28.30 -31.66 -20.18
N LEU A 8 29.15 -32.20 -19.29
CA LEU A 8 29.21 -31.76 -17.88
C LEU A 8 29.73 -30.33 -17.74
N LEU A 9 30.74 -29.93 -18.52
CA LEU A 9 31.24 -28.55 -18.53
C LEU A 9 30.21 -27.57 -19.09
N ILE A 10 29.45 -27.95 -20.12
CA ILE A 10 28.37 -27.11 -20.67
C ILE A 10 27.24 -26.97 -19.65
N LEU A 11 26.83 -28.05 -18.98
CA LEU A 11 25.83 -28.00 -17.92
C LEU A 11 26.29 -27.14 -16.74
N ALA A 12 27.53 -27.29 -16.28
CA ALA A 12 28.10 -26.48 -15.22
C ALA A 12 28.18 -24.99 -15.61
N GLY A 13 28.58 -24.70 -16.85
CA GLY A 13 28.59 -23.35 -17.39
C GLY A 13 27.18 -22.73 -17.46
N SER A 14 26.20 -23.49 -17.96
CA SER A 14 24.80 -23.08 -17.99
C SER A 14 24.26 -22.82 -16.59
N LEU A 15 24.53 -23.71 -15.63
CA LEU A 15 24.10 -23.55 -14.25
C LEU A 15 24.73 -22.31 -13.61
N CYS A 16 26.01 -22.05 -13.86
CA CYS A 16 26.70 -20.86 -13.38
C CYS A 16 26.04 -19.57 -13.90
N VAL A 17 25.74 -19.50 -15.19
CA VAL A 17 25.03 -18.35 -15.79
C VAL A 17 23.62 -18.19 -15.19
N CYS A 18 22.88 -19.29 -15.01
CA CYS A 18 21.57 -19.24 -14.38
C CYS A 18 21.63 -18.73 -12.93
N LEU A 19 22.62 -19.17 -12.15
CA LEU A 19 22.82 -18.71 -10.78
C LEU A 19 23.20 -17.22 -10.73
N LEU A 20 24.09 -16.76 -11.61
CA LEU A 20 24.43 -15.33 -11.72
C LEU A 20 23.22 -14.49 -12.09
N ALA A 21 22.37 -14.95 -13.00
CA ALA A 21 21.14 -14.26 -13.38
C ALA A 21 20.16 -14.17 -12.20
N LEU A 22 20.00 -15.24 -11.41
CA LEU A 22 19.16 -15.23 -10.21
C LEU A 22 19.68 -14.25 -9.14
N VAL A 23 21.00 -14.22 -8.92
CA VAL A 23 21.64 -13.28 -7.99
C VAL A 23 21.44 -11.85 -8.47
N ALA A 24 21.70 -11.57 -9.75
CA ALA A 24 21.47 -10.25 -10.34
C ALA A 24 20.02 -9.80 -10.17
N TYR A 25 19.06 -10.69 -10.43
CA TYR A 25 17.63 -10.39 -10.25
C TYR A 25 17.27 -10.09 -8.79
N ALA A 26 17.78 -10.87 -7.83
CA ALA A 26 17.57 -10.62 -6.41
C ALA A 26 18.18 -9.28 -5.96
N CYS A 27 19.36 -8.93 -6.47
CA CYS A 27 19.99 -7.63 -6.22
C CYS A 27 19.17 -6.47 -6.80
N ILE A 28 18.62 -6.62 -8.00
CA ILE A 28 17.74 -5.62 -8.62
C ILE A 28 16.49 -5.40 -7.75
N LEU A 29 15.86 -6.48 -7.28
CA LEU A 29 14.71 -6.37 -6.36
C LEU A 29 15.06 -5.57 -5.11
N GLN A 30 16.17 -5.91 -4.45
CA GLN A 30 16.63 -5.19 -3.26
C GLN A 30 16.93 -3.71 -3.55
N PHE A 31 17.56 -3.41 -4.69
CA PHE A 31 17.86 -2.04 -5.10
C PHE A 31 16.59 -1.20 -5.32
N HIS A 32 15.51 -1.82 -5.82
CA HIS A 32 14.21 -1.18 -5.98
C HIS A 32 13.35 -1.17 -4.68
N GLY A 33 13.95 -1.51 -3.54
CA GLY A 33 13.29 -1.49 -2.23
C GLY A 33 12.38 -2.70 -1.96
N TRP A 34 12.43 -3.73 -2.82
CA TRP A 34 11.74 -4.99 -2.58
C TRP A 34 12.53 -5.86 -1.61
N TYR A 35 11.84 -6.37 -0.60
CA TYR A 35 12.41 -7.34 0.31
C TYR A 35 11.53 -8.58 0.36
N HIS A 36 12.17 -9.72 0.63
CA HIS A 36 11.47 -10.95 0.93
C HIS A 36 11.33 -11.07 2.44
N GLY A 37 10.12 -11.20 2.94
CA GLY A 37 9.85 -11.27 4.38
C GLY A 37 8.38 -11.29 4.70
N ALA A 38 8.08 -11.42 5.99
CA ALA A 38 6.72 -11.27 6.49
C ALA A 38 6.32 -9.77 6.49
N PRO A 39 5.02 -9.44 6.42
CA PRO A 39 4.55 -8.06 6.47
C PRO A 39 5.08 -7.26 7.67
N GLU A 40 5.19 -7.89 8.84
CA GLU A 40 5.72 -7.31 10.08
C GLU A 40 7.14 -6.80 9.89
N GLU A 41 7.97 -7.55 9.17
CA GLU A 41 9.36 -7.19 8.88
C GLU A 41 9.43 -5.94 8.00
N GLY A 42 8.55 -5.80 7.01
CA GLY A 42 8.50 -4.58 6.20
C GLY A 42 7.97 -3.38 6.91
N ILE A 43 6.91 -3.56 7.69
CA ILE A 43 6.34 -2.51 8.51
C ILE A 43 7.41 -2.01 9.48
N ALA A 44 8.10 -2.93 10.16
CA ALA A 44 9.19 -2.62 11.08
C ALA A 44 10.31 -1.83 10.39
N ARG A 45 10.83 -2.34 9.26
CA ARG A 45 11.88 -1.69 8.48
C ARG A 45 11.48 -0.31 8.00
N TYR A 46 10.24 -0.14 7.55
CA TYR A 46 9.75 1.13 7.00
C TYR A 46 9.49 2.16 8.09
N ALA A 47 8.81 1.76 9.17
CA ALA A 47 8.47 2.64 10.27
C ALA A 47 9.64 2.89 11.23
N GLY A 48 10.77 2.21 11.06
CA GLY A 48 11.93 2.33 11.94
C GLY A 48 11.68 1.78 13.35
N VAL A 49 10.80 0.78 13.47
CA VAL A 49 10.43 0.14 14.74
C VAL A 49 10.97 -1.30 14.78
N ARG A 50 11.08 -1.88 15.98
CA ARG A 50 11.52 -3.27 16.12
C ARG A 50 10.41 -4.22 15.67
N GLN A 51 10.76 -5.32 15.02
CA GLN A 51 9.78 -6.26 14.48
C GLN A 51 8.89 -6.85 15.58
N GLU A 52 9.45 -7.13 16.76
CA GLU A 52 8.71 -7.63 17.91
C GLU A 52 7.67 -6.64 18.48
N ASP A 53 7.83 -5.34 18.17
CA ASP A 53 6.90 -4.30 18.59
C ASP A 53 5.75 -4.11 17.61
N VAL A 54 5.80 -4.69 16.41
CA VAL A 54 4.73 -4.55 15.41
C VAL A 54 3.59 -5.53 15.73
N ARG A 55 2.44 -5.01 16.16
CA ARG A 55 1.22 -5.79 16.34
C ARG A 55 0.22 -5.45 15.25
N ILE A 56 0.09 -6.33 14.27
CA ILE A 56 -0.91 -6.15 13.21
C ILE A 56 -2.31 -6.35 13.79
N CYS A 57 -3.17 -5.33 13.68
CA CYS A 57 -4.53 -5.34 14.17
C CYS A 57 -5.53 -5.72 13.08
N VAL A 58 -5.36 -5.15 11.88
CA VAL A 58 -6.23 -5.37 10.72
C VAL A 58 -5.40 -5.40 9.45
N THR A 59 -5.72 -6.29 8.52
CA THR A 59 -5.13 -6.32 7.19
C THR A 59 -6.18 -6.43 6.09
N GLN A 60 -5.94 -5.78 4.97
CA GLN A 60 -6.69 -5.98 3.73
C GLN A 60 -5.70 -6.23 2.58
N GLN A 61 -6.05 -7.09 1.63
CA GLN A 61 -5.22 -7.36 0.45
C GLN A 61 -6.04 -7.17 -0.82
N GLU A 62 -5.52 -6.41 -1.78
CA GLU A 62 -6.24 -6.12 -3.03
C GLU A 62 -5.28 -5.79 -4.18
N GLU A 63 -5.52 -6.36 -5.38
CA GLU A 63 -4.75 -6.10 -6.62
C GLU A 63 -3.21 -6.06 -6.48
N GLY A 64 -2.63 -6.90 -5.60
CA GLY A 64 -1.17 -6.91 -5.38
C GLY A 64 -0.68 -5.92 -4.33
N TYR A 65 -1.57 -5.35 -3.54
CA TYR A 65 -1.25 -4.49 -2.41
C TYR A 65 -1.71 -5.11 -1.09
N LEU A 66 -1.02 -4.76 -0.01
CA LEU A 66 -1.33 -5.13 1.36
C LEU A 66 -1.41 -3.85 2.20
N TYR A 67 -2.57 -3.67 2.83
CA TYR A 67 -2.85 -2.58 3.76
C TYR A 67 -2.87 -3.15 5.16
N ALA A 68 -2.19 -2.52 6.10
CA ALA A 68 -2.16 -2.97 7.48
C ALA A 68 -2.37 -1.79 8.44
N ILE A 69 -3.31 -1.94 9.36
CA ILE A 69 -3.37 -1.17 10.61
C ILE A 69 -2.63 -1.96 11.66
N TRP A 70 -1.68 -1.33 12.32
CA TRP A 70 -0.84 -1.96 13.34
C TRP A 70 -0.61 -1.02 14.51
N GLU A 71 -0.36 -1.61 15.67
CA GLU A 71 0.00 -0.91 16.90
C GLU A 71 1.47 -1.17 17.22
N ASN A 72 2.19 -0.13 17.59
CA ASN A 72 3.50 -0.24 18.19
C ASN A 72 3.34 -0.66 19.66
N ALA A 73 3.70 -1.90 19.99
CA ALA A 73 3.56 -2.46 21.33
C ALA A 73 4.40 -1.72 22.40
N ALA A 74 5.46 -1.02 22.01
CA ALA A 74 6.30 -0.25 22.92
C ALA A 74 5.71 1.12 23.25
N THR A 75 5.01 1.76 22.31
CA THR A 75 4.47 3.13 22.48
C THR A 75 2.96 3.19 22.61
N GLY A 76 2.23 2.15 22.20
CA GLY A 76 0.78 2.11 22.07
C GLY A 76 0.24 2.89 20.86
N GLU A 77 1.12 3.48 20.04
CA GLU A 77 0.72 4.25 18.87
C GLU A 77 0.21 3.35 17.76
N THR A 78 -0.90 3.74 17.14
CA THR A 78 -1.47 3.03 16.01
C THR A 78 -1.08 3.73 14.72
N SER A 79 -0.71 2.96 13.70
CA SER A 79 -0.34 3.46 12.39
C SER A 79 -0.94 2.59 11.29
N MET A 80 -1.08 3.17 10.10
CA MET A 80 -1.37 2.41 8.90
C MET A 80 -0.10 2.33 8.03
N THR A 81 0.13 1.19 7.39
CA THR A 81 1.17 1.02 6.38
C THR A 81 0.58 0.41 5.13
N PHE A 82 1.07 0.87 3.98
CA PHE A 82 0.76 0.33 2.67
C PHE A 82 2.01 -0.30 2.06
N LEU A 83 1.86 -1.56 1.67
CA LEU A 83 2.89 -2.38 1.08
C LEU A 83 2.43 -2.81 -0.31
N GLU A 84 3.26 -2.61 -1.32
CA GLU A 84 3.12 -3.29 -2.59
C GLU A 84 3.67 -4.70 -2.47
N ARG A 85 3.02 -5.66 -3.12
CA ARG A 85 3.36 -7.08 -3.11
C ARG A 85 3.56 -7.56 -4.54
N GLN A 86 4.69 -8.21 -4.76
CA GLN A 86 4.98 -8.89 -6.02
C GLN A 86 5.37 -10.33 -5.74
N ASN A 87 4.89 -11.26 -6.57
CA ASN A 87 5.38 -12.63 -6.55
C ASN A 87 6.44 -12.79 -7.64
N ALA A 88 7.64 -13.20 -7.26
CA ALA A 88 8.74 -13.48 -8.17
C ALA A 88 9.55 -14.67 -7.65
N LEU A 89 10.09 -15.51 -8.54
CA LEU A 89 10.92 -16.66 -8.16
C LEU A 89 10.28 -17.60 -7.10
N GLY A 90 8.95 -17.75 -7.13
CA GLY A 90 8.21 -18.56 -6.15
C GLY A 90 8.13 -17.97 -4.74
N ARG A 91 8.51 -16.70 -4.56
CA ARG A 91 8.49 -15.97 -3.28
C ARG A 91 7.62 -14.73 -3.39
N SER A 92 7.03 -14.33 -2.26
CA SER A 92 6.42 -13.02 -2.13
C SER A 92 7.46 -12.00 -1.68
N TYR A 93 7.52 -10.90 -2.42
CA TYR A 93 8.31 -9.71 -2.13
C TYR A 93 7.35 -8.58 -1.77
N LEU A 94 7.78 -7.76 -0.83
CA LEU A 94 7.04 -6.62 -0.34
C LEU A 94 7.88 -5.37 -0.51
N ARG A 95 7.24 -4.25 -0.82
CA ARG A 95 7.86 -2.93 -0.93
C ARG A 95 6.99 -1.91 -0.21
N PRO A 96 7.49 -1.23 0.82
CA PRO A 96 6.72 -0.18 1.47
C PRO A 96 6.53 1.03 0.55
N MET A 97 5.31 1.57 0.49
CA MET A 97 5.04 2.76 -0.34
C MET A 97 4.42 3.94 0.43
N GLY A 98 4.23 3.78 1.74
CA GLY A 98 3.69 4.81 2.62
C GLY A 98 3.33 4.27 4.00
N ALA A 99 3.50 5.10 5.03
CA ALA A 99 2.93 4.89 6.35
C ALA A 99 2.61 6.21 7.01
N THR A 100 1.88 6.12 8.12
CA THR A 100 1.21 7.26 8.69
C THR A 100 0.60 6.91 10.06
N PRO A 101 0.70 7.81 11.04
CA PRO A 101 0.00 7.65 12.31
C PRO A 101 -1.53 7.69 12.12
N LEU A 102 -2.24 6.78 12.79
CA LEU A 102 -3.68 6.91 12.97
C LEU A 102 -3.92 7.75 14.23
N SER A 103 -4.69 8.82 14.07
CA SER A 103 -5.20 9.57 15.21
C SER A 103 -6.59 9.10 15.59
N ALA A 104 -6.99 9.37 16.84
CA ALA A 104 -8.35 9.18 17.33
C ALA A 104 -9.42 9.98 16.54
N ASN A 105 -8.96 10.91 15.69
CA ASN A 105 -9.81 11.75 14.84
C ASN A 105 -9.93 11.21 13.40
N GLY A 106 -9.46 9.99 13.11
CA GLY A 106 -9.52 9.38 11.78
C GLY A 106 -8.54 10.01 10.79
N THR A 107 -8.01 9.24 9.85
CA THR A 107 -7.02 9.76 8.89
C THR A 107 -7.19 9.08 7.54
N VAL A 108 -7.36 9.86 6.48
CA VAL A 108 -7.51 9.34 5.11
C VAL A 108 -6.15 9.28 4.44
N PHE A 109 -5.90 8.18 3.72
CA PHE A 109 -4.60 7.94 3.10
C PHE A 109 -4.63 7.88 1.59
N LYS A 110 -3.62 8.58 1.05
CA LYS A 110 -2.97 8.51 -0.25
C LYS A 110 -3.78 7.83 -1.34
N ILE A 111 -4.25 8.66 -2.24
CA ILE A 111 -4.88 8.26 -3.49
C ILE A 111 -3.77 7.73 -4.41
N TYR A 112 -3.74 6.42 -4.65
CA TYR A 112 -2.77 5.82 -5.59
C TYR A 112 -3.37 5.77 -6.98
N GLN A 113 -2.69 6.34 -7.97
CA GLN A 113 -3.05 6.18 -9.38
C GLN A 113 -2.32 4.98 -9.97
N THR A 114 -3.07 4.01 -10.50
CA THR A 114 -2.52 2.97 -11.37
C THR A 114 -3.11 3.14 -12.75
N GLY A 115 -2.26 3.48 -13.71
CA GLY A 115 -2.65 3.83 -15.07
C GLY A 115 -1.49 4.51 -15.79
N GLU A 116 -0.35 3.83 -15.87
CA GLU A 116 0.76 4.31 -16.69
C GLU A 116 0.54 3.91 -18.14
N GLY A 117 0.11 4.86 -18.97
CA GLY A 117 0.25 4.80 -20.42
C GLY A 117 -0.52 3.70 -21.16
N ASP A 118 -0.54 3.78 -22.48
CA ASP A 118 -1.10 2.79 -23.42
C ASP A 118 -2.61 2.52 -23.34
N GLY A 119 -3.42 3.57 -23.17
CA GLY A 119 -4.87 3.50 -23.39
C GLY A 119 -5.66 2.69 -22.36
N LYS A 120 -5.04 2.31 -21.24
CA LYS A 120 -5.73 1.72 -20.09
C LYS A 120 -6.43 2.81 -19.27
N PRO A 121 -7.65 2.56 -18.75
CA PRO A 121 -8.32 3.53 -17.90
C PRO A 121 -7.49 3.78 -16.65
N GLN A 122 -7.22 5.06 -16.34
CA GLN A 122 -6.65 5.45 -15.05
C GLN A 122 -7.60 4.96 -13.95
N LYS A 123 -7.05 4.34 -12.92
CA LYS A 123 -7.78 4.01 -11.69
C LYS A 123 -7.10 4.68 -10.51
N SER A 124 -7.90 5.24 -9.62
CA SER A 124 -7.45 5.79 -8.35
C SER A 124 -7.90 4.87 -7.21
N LEU A 125 -6.97 4.45 -6.36
CA LEU A 125 -7.27 3.73 -5.14
C LEU A 125 -7.44 4.72 -3.99
N VAL A 126 -8.55 4.61 -3.26
CA VAL A 126 -8.78 5.34 -2.03
C VAL A 126 -8.72 4.38 -0.84
N ILE A 127 -8.00 4.78 0.21
CA ILE A 127 -7.86 3.99 1.44
C ILE A 127 -8.33 4.82 2.63
N VAL A 128 -9.31 4.28 3.34
CA VAL A 128 -9.85 4.86 4.57
C VAL A 128 -9.44 3.98 5.74
N ALA A 129 -8.74 4.58 6.71
CA ALA A 129 -8.39 3.92 7.95
C ALA A 129 -8.81 4.79 9.15
N CYS A 130 -9.43 4.17 10.15
CA CYS A 130 -9.85 4.87 11.37
C CYS A 130 -9.53 4.04 12.60
N ASP A 131 -8.97 4.69 13.61
CA ASP A 131 -8.93 4.18 14.98
C ASP A 131 -10.22 4.63 15.68
N ASN A 132 -11.07 3.66 16.00
CA ASN A 132 -12.32 3.84 16.72
C ASN A 132 -12.35 3.03 18.03
N ARG A 133 -11.19 2.82 18.66
CA ARG A 133 -11.14 2.14 19.97
C ARG A 133 -11.96 2.85 21.04
N SER A 134 -12.15 4.17 20.93
CA SER A 134 -13.01 4.99 21.81
C SER A 134 -14.51 4.78 21.58
N GLY A 135 -14.94 4.18 20.47
CA GLY A 135 -16.35 4.00 20.13
C GLY A 135 -17.12 5.29 19.83
N THR A 136 -16.40 6.38 19.51
CA THR A 136 -16.97 7.71 19.22
C THR A 136 -17.39 7.86 17.76
N LEU A 137 -16.89 7.00 16.87
CA LEU A 137 -17.20 6.97 15.45
C LEU A 137 -18.18 5.82 15.16
N ASP A 138 -19.33 6.11 14.57
CA ASP A 138 -20.31 5.12 14.14
C ASP A 138 -20.44 5.04 12.61
N ARG A 139 -20.01 6.08 11.90
CA ARG A 139 -19.96 6.14 10.44
C ARG A 139 -18.75 6.92 9.95
N CYS A 140 -18.35 6.62 8.72
CA CYS A 140 -17.42 7.42 7.94
C CYS A 140 -18.12 7.90 6.68
N GLU A 141 -17.94 9.16 6.33
CA GLU A 141 -18.36 9.70 5.04
C GLU A 141 -17.13 9.95 4.19
N LEU A 142 -17.09 9.31 3.02
CA LEU A 142 -16.07 9.50 2.02
C LEU A 142 -16.63 10.39 0.92
N THR A 143 -16.28 11.67 0.96
CA THR A 143 -16.60 12.62 -0.12
C THR A 143 -15.41 12.74 -1.04
N TYR A 144 -15.58 12.57 -2.34
CA TYR A 144 -14.47 12.61 -3.28
C TYR A 144 -14.88 13.17 -4.63
N THR A 145 -13.95 13.86 -5.28
CA THR A 145 -14.15 14.41 -6.63
C THR A 145 -13.36 13.56 -7.61
N GLN A 146 -14.07 12.91 -8.54
CA GLN A 146 -13.49 12.10 -9.60
C GLN A 146 -13.48 12.88 -10.91
N ARG A 147 -12.51 12.60 -11.77
CA ARG A 147 -12.52 13.04 -13.16
C ARG A 147 -12.75 11.84 -14.08
N GLY A 148 -13.90 11.81 -14.75
CA GLY A 148 -14.25 10.75 -15.70
C GLY A 148 -13.39 10.78 -16.96
N ALA A 149 -13.53 9.77 -17.82
CA ALA A 149 -12.80 9.66 -19.09
C ALA A 149 -13.01 10.86 -20.05
N ASN A 150 -14.08 11.63 -19.86
CA ASN A 150 -14.39 12.86 -20.59
C ASN A 150 -13.75 14.13 -19.98
N GLY A 151 -12.98 14.00 -18.90
CA GLY A 151 -12.35 15.13 -18.21
C GLY A 151 -13.27 15.93 -17.28
N SER A 152 -14.57 15.60 -17.19
CA SER A 152 -15.51 16.32 -16.33
C SER A 152 -15.37 15.88 -14.87
N PRO A 153 -15.25 16.82 -13.92
CA PRO A 153 -15.28 16.49 -12.50
C PRO A 153 -16.72 16.16 -12.08
N TYR A 154 -16.87 15.18 -11.18
CA TYR A 154 -18.11 14.93 -10.48
C TYR A 154 -17.82 14.52 -9.04
N ASP A 155 -18.63 15.05 -8.14
CA ASP A 155 -18.53 14.76 -6.71
C ASP A 155 -19.32 13.50 -6.37
N SER A 156 -18.77 12.71 -5.46
CA SER A 156 -19.36 11.47 -4.97
C SER A 156 -19.25 11.43 -3.46
N THR A 157 -20.29 10.91 -2.81
CA THR A 157 -20.33 10.74 -1.37
C THR A 157 -20.74 9.31 -1.07
N GLU A 158 -19.92 8.61 -0.28
CA GLU A 158 -20.24 7.27 0.22
C GLU A 158 -20.24 7.26 1.74
N THR A 159 -21.24 6.61 2.34
CA THR A 159 -21.30 6.41 3.79
C THR A 159 -20.95 4.96 4.15
N VAL A 160 -20.09 4.79 5.14
CA VAL A 160 -19.61 3.49 5.62
C VAL A 160 -19.87 3.39 7.12
N SER A 161 -20.64 2.40 7.56
CA SER A 161 -20.82 2.15 9.00
C SER A 161 -19.54 1.58 9.61
N VAL A 162 -19.17 2.07 10.80
CA VAL A 162 -18.03 1.56 11.57
C VAL A 162 -18.54 0.54 12.58
N THR A 163 -18.19 -0.73 12.39
CA THR A 163 -18.72 -1.86 13.18
C THR A 163 -17.73 -2.42 14.19
N GLY A 164 -16.55 -1.81 14.35
CA GLY A 164 -15.50 -2.29 15.24
C GLY A 164 -14.51 -1.21 15.69
N PRO A 165 -13.50 -1.61 16.49
CA PRO A 165 -12.48 -0.69 17.01
C PRO A 165 -11.58 -0.11 15.92
N PHE A 166 -11.52 -0.73 14.75
CA PHE A 166 -10.78 -0.25 13.60
C PHE A 166 -11.62 -0.36 12.34
N LEU A 167 -11.56 0.66 11.49
CA LEU A 167 -12.04 0.58 10.10
C LEU A 167 -10.82 0.57 9.18
N LEU A 168 -10.78 -0.39 8.25
CA LEU A 168 -9.87 -0.38 7.10
C LEU A 168 -10.70 -0.70 5.86
N ARG A 169 -10.73 0.22 4.89
CA ARG A 169 -11.44 0.02 3.62
C ARG A 169 -10.62 0.58 2.47
N ALA A 170 -10.38 -0.26 1.48
CA ALA A 170 -9.79 0.09 0.19
C ALA A 170 -10.88 0.06 -0.91
N GLN A 171 -10.81 0.99 -1.86
CA GLN A 171 -11.73 1.03 -3.00
C GLN A 171 -11.06 1.61 -4.25
N TRP A 172 -11.16 0.88 -5.36
CA TRP A 172 -10.74 1.34 -6.68
C TRP A 172 -11.84 2.16 -7.34
N LEU A 173 -11.47 3.34 -7.81
CA LEU A 173 -12.35 4.28 -8.50
C LEU A 173 -11.89 4.51 -9.93
N PRO A 174 -12.82 4.65 -10.89
CA PRO A 174 -12.47 4.98 -12.26
C PRO A 174 -12.04 6.45 -12.39
N GLY A 175 -10.89 6.68 -13.02
CA GLY A 175 -10.33 8.00 -13.27
C GLY A 175 -9.48 8.54 -12.12
N ASP A 176 -9.24 9.84 -12.15
CA ASP A 176 -8.41 10.54 -11.17
C ASP A 176 -9.27 11.05 -10.01
N VAL A 177 -8.82 10.79 -8.77
CA VAL A 177 -9.43 11.37 -7.57
C VAL A 177 -8.57 12.54 -7.10
N HIS A 178 -9.16 13.72 -6.99
CA HIS A 178 -8.43 14.96 -6.67
C HIS A 178 -8.58 15.41 -5.22
N CYS A 179 -9.71 15.04 -4.60
CA CYS A 179 -10.07 15.37 -3.23
C CYS A 179 -10.70 14.14 -2.60
N ALA A 180 -10.37 13.85 -1.35
CA ALA A 180 -11.06 12.87 -0.52
C ALA A 180 -11.25 13.42 0.91
N GLY A 181 -12.48 13.38 1.43
CA GLY A 181 -12.88 13.80 2.78
C GLY A 181 -13.00 12.62 3.75
N VAL A 182 -12.97 12.90 5.06
CA VAL A 182 -12.69 11.95 6.15
C VAL A 182 -13.89 11.73 7.08
N ALA A 183 -13.77 10.67 7.90
CA ALA A 183 -14.57 10.26 9.05
C ALA A 183 -15.30 11.40 9.80
N VAL A 184 -16.57 11.15 10.11
CA VAL A 184 -17.46 12.09 10.78
C VAL A 184 -18.03 11.40 12.02
N ASP A 185 -17.88 12.02 13.18
CA ASP A 185 -18.39 11.45 14.43
C ASP A 185 -19.93 11.47 14.52
N ARG A 186 -20.45 10.88 15.61
CA ARG A 186 -21.90 10.86 15.92
C ARG A 186 -22.52 12.26 15.99
N GLN A 187 -21.76 13.28 16.34
CA GLN A 187 -22.22 14.66 16.45
C GLN A 187 -22.20 15.41 15.10
N GLY A 188 -21.77 14.75 14.01
CA GLY A 188 -21.62 15.40 12.71
C GLY A 188 -20.38 16.29 12.63
N ALA A 189 -19.47 16.22 13.61
CA ALA A 189 -18.21 16.92 13.55
C ALA A 189 -17.26 16.15 12.63
N VAL A 190 -16.73 16.86 11.64
CA VAL A 190 -15.75 16.32 10.70
C VAL A 190 -14.45 16.08 11.47
N ALA A 191 -14.05 14.83 11.62
CA ALA A 191 -12.91 14.45 12.44
C ALA A 191 -11.57 14.75 11.74
N ALA A 192 -11.54 14.90 10.41
CA ALA A 192 -10.41 15.53 9.71
C ALA A 192 -10.81 16.14 8.36
N ARG A 193 -10.26 17.30 8.00
CA ARG A 193 -10.31 17.87 6.65
C ARG A 193 -8.90 18.14 6.17
N TYR A 194 -8.37 17.34 5.23
CA TYR A 194 -7.13 17.70 4.55
C TYR A 194 -7.07 17.22 3.08
N GLY A 195 -6.83 18.19 2.19
CA GLY A 195 -5.96 18.07 1.01
C GLY A 195 -6.60 17.84 -0.36
N THR A 196 -6.75 18.91 -1.14
CA THR A 196 -6.51 18.85 -2.60
C THR A 196 -5.04 18.46 -2.81
N TRP A 197 -4.77 17.35 -3.48
CA TRP A 197 -3.40 17.03 -3.91
C TRP A 197 -3.32 17.03 -5.44
N THR A 198 -2.95 18.19 -5.97
CA THR A 198 -2.35 18.33 -7.29
C THR A 198 -0.88 18.64 -7.11
N GLU A 199 -0.02 17.62 -7.08
CA GLU A 199 1.35 17.81 -7.56
C GLU A 199 1.66 16.74 -8.59
N SER A 200 1.80 17.19 -9.84
CA SER A 200 2.48 16.46 -10.89
C SER A 200 3.94 16.33 -10.45
N ALA A 201 4.40 15.14 -10.08
CA ALA A 201 5.83 14.88 -9.99
C ALA A 201 6.41 15.04 -11.40
N ARG A 202 6.91 16.24 -11.72
CA ARG A 202 7.94 16.39 -12.73
C ARG A 202 9.13 15.58 -12.23
N LEU A 203 9.39 14.45 -12.88
CA LEU A 203 10.73 13.92 -12.96
C LEU A 203 11.58 14.96 -13.71
N SER A 204 12.21 15.86 -12.97
CA SER A 204 13.36 16.61 -13.44
C SER A 204 14.56 16.11 -12.65
N GLY A 205 15.38 15.32 -13.35
CA GLY A 205 16.62 14.70 -12.90
C GLY A 205 17.06 13.69 -13.95
#